data_AF-A0A7S3XKN7-F1
#
_entry.id   AF-A0A7S3XKN7-F1
#
_cell.length_a   1.000
_cell.length_b   1.000
_cell.length_c   1.000
_cell.angle_alpha   90.00
_cell.angle_beta   90.00
_cell.angle_gamma   90.00
#
_symmetry.space_group_name_H-M   'P 1'
#
loop_
_entity.id
_entity.type
_entity.pdbx_description
1 polymer ?
#
loop_
_entity_poly.entity_id
_entity_poly.type
_entity_poly.pdbx_seq_one_letter_code
_entity_poly.pdbx_strand_id
1 'polypeptide(L)'
;MTADYLRDQGINADYYHAGQNMSERTMVQAAWQRGDVHVVCATIAYGMGIDKPDVRYVLHASLAKSIEGYYQEAGRAGRDGNEAHCVLFFKESDVGSLKRIIEGPGGGRGGYGRGGRFRPPRKKRDTIEREFAKLEEMAHYCMQGECRRKVFAHHFGESYRYSLCNRKCDNCRREGETQEEENSLSLL
;
A
#
# COMPACT_ATOMS: atom_id res chain seq x y z
N MET A 1 0.21 -15.52 -12.18
CA MET A 1 0.38 -14.26 -11.44
C MET A 1 -0.96 -13.83 -10.86
N THR A 2 -1.05 -12.85 -9.94
CA THR A 2 -2.32 -12.46 -9.28
C THR A 2 -3.44 -12.13 -10.27
N ALA A 3 -3.14 -11.39 -11.34
CA ALA A 3 -4.13 -11.08 -12.38
C ALA A 3 -4.64 -12.33 -13.12
N ASP A 4 -3.77 -13.31 -13.41
CA ASP A 4 -4.19 -14.58 -14.01
C ASP A 4 -5.14 -15.33 -13.09
N TYR A 5 -4.80 -15.43 -11.81
CA TYR A 5 -5.67 -16.08 -10.82
C TYR A 5 -7.04 -15.42 -10.76
N LEU A 6 -7.11 -14.08 -10.76
CA LEU A 6 -8.39 -13.35 -10.77
C LEU A 6 -9.19 -13.64 -12.05
N ARG A 7 -8.55 -13.69 -13.21
CA ARG A 7 -9.20 -14.05 -14.48
C ARG A 7 -9.73 -15.48 -14.46
N ASP A 8 -8.98 -16.42 -13.90
CA ASP A 8 -9.42 -17.82 -13.73
C ASP A 8 -10.66 -17.91 -12.81
N GLN A 9 -10.85 -16.93 -11.91
CA GLN A 9 -12.06 -16.79 -11.09
C GLN A 9 -13.17 -15.96 -11.76
N GLY A 10 -13.03 -15.61 -13.04
CA GLY A 10 -14.03 -14.85 -13.80
C GLY A 10 -14.02 -13.33 -13.54
N ILE A 11 -12.95 -12.78 -12.94
CA ILE A 11 -12.82 -11.35 -12.69
C ILE A 11 -12.05 -10.71 -13.85
N ASN A 12 -12.60 -9.63 -14.41
CA ASN A 12 -11.91 -8.80 -15.41
C ASN A 12 -10.74 -8.06 -14.75
N ALA A 13 -9.57 -8.71 -14.78
CA ALA A 13 -8.35 -8.22 -14.17
C ALA A 13 -7.20 -8.15 -15.18
N ASP A 14 -6.33 -7.16 -15.00
CA ASP A 14 -5.06 -7.07 -15.73
C ASP A 14 -3.92 -6.59 -14.83
N TYR A 15 -2.69 -6.51 -15.34
CA TYR A 15 -1.51 -6.13 -14.57
C TYR A 15 -0.72 -4.96 -15.17
N TYR A 16 -0.09 -4.19 -14.28
CA TYR A 16 0.75 -3.05 -14.64
C TYR A 16 2.09 -3.05 -13.87
N HIS A 17 3.21 -3.16 -14.58
CA HIS A 17 4.54 -2.97 -14.00
C HIS A 17 5.54 -2.39 -15.00
N ALA A 18 6.67 -1.88 -14.49
CA ALA A 18 7.70 -1.21 -15.30
C ALA A 18 8.42 -2.11 -16.33
N GLY A 19 8.16 -3.42 -16.33
CA GLY A 19 8.75 -4.37 -17.27
C GLY A 19 7.94 -4.54 -18.56
N GLN A 20 6.70 -4.05 -18.59
CA GLN A 20 5.87 -4.04 -19.79
C GLN A 20 6.29 -2.91 -20.73
N ASN A 21 6.04 -3.10 -22.03
CA ASN A 21 6.27 -2.04 -23.00
C ASN A 21 5.25 -0.89 -22.82
N MET A 22 5.50 0.24 -23.47
CA MET A 22 4.62 1.41 -23.31
C MET A 22 3.21 1.14 -23.82
N SER A 23 3.06 0.49 -24.98
CA SER A 23 1.75 0.20 -25.57
C SER A 23 0.88 -0.68 -24.67
N GLU A 24 1.44 -1.72 -24.06
CA GLU A 24 0.74 -2.58 -23.10
C GLU A 24 0.22 -1.78 -21.91
N ARG A 25 1.09 -0.96 -21.31
CA ARG A 25 0.74 -0.09 -20.18
C ARG A 25 -0.37 0.89 -20.53
N THR A 26 -0.33 1.49 -21.72
CA THR A 26 -1.39 2.39 -22.22
C THR A 26 -2.72 1.66 -22.43
N MET A 27 -2.70 0.45 -22.99
CA MET A 27 -3.91 -0.34 -23.21
C MET A 27 -4.59 -0.71 -21.90
N VAL A 28 -3.82 -1.21 -20.91
CA VAL A 28 -4.35 -1.56 -19.58
C VAL A 28 -4.97 -0.34 -18.89
N GLN A 29 -4.26 0.78 -18.90
CA GLN A 29 -4.76 2.02 -18.29
C GLN A 29 -6.05 2.51 -18.96
N ALA A 30 -6.12 2.48 -20.29
CA ALA A 30 -7.32 2.90 -21.03
C ALA A 30 -8.51 1.97 -20.78
N ALA A 31 -8.30 0.66 -20.76
CA ALA A 31 -9.34 -0.33 -20.48
C ALA A 31 -9.89 -0.18 -19.04
N TRP A 32 -9.01 0.06 -18.06
CA TRP A 32 -9.43 0.31 -16.68
C TRP A 32 -10.17 1.63 -16.51
N GLN A 33 -9.76 2.69 -17.20
CA GLN A 33 -10.46 3.99 -17.17
C GLN A 33 -11.89 3.88 -17.73
N ARG A 34 -12.09 3.09 -18.80
CA ARG A 34 -13.42 2.84 -19.38
C ARG A 34 -14.28 1.86 -18.58
N GLY A 35 -13.67 1.09 -17.66
CA GLY A 35 -14.36 0.06 -16.88
C GLY A 35 -14.37 -1.32 -17.53
N ASP A 36 -13.66 -1.54 -18.64
CA ASP A 36 -13.53 -2.86 -19.27
C ASP A 36 -12.70 -3.82 -18.38
N VAL A 37 -11.69 -3.28 -17.71
CA VAL A 37 -10.91 -3.95 -16.66
C VAL A 37 -11.37 -3.40 -15.31
N HIS A 38 -11.78 -4.29 -14.40
CA HIS A 38 -12.25 -3.91 -13.08
C HIS A 38 -11.11 -3.83 -12.05
N VAL A 39 -10.10 -4.69 -12.19
CA VAL A 39 -8.97 -4.79 -11.25
C VAL A 39 -7.64 -4.67 -11.98
N VAL A 40 -6.78 -3.75 -11.55
CA VAL A 40 -5.39 -3.67 -12.02
C VAL A 40 -4.44 -4.10 -10.91
N CYS A 41 -3.78 -5.24 -11.10
CA CYS A 41 -2.71 -5.71 -10.22
C CYS A 41 -1.41 -4.99 -10.57
N ALA A 42 -0.96 -4.08 -9.72
CA ALA A 42 0.17 -3.21 -10.06
C ALA A 42 1.29 -3.19 -9.02
N THR A 43 2.48 -2.82 -9.49
CA THR A 43 3.57 -2.33 -8.63
C THR A 43 3.48 -0.81 -8.50
N ILE A 44 4.33 -0.20 -7.66
CA ILE A 44 4.45 1.26 -7.47
C ILE A 44 4.60 2.03 -8.80
N ALA A 45 5.05 1.38 -9.87
CA ALA A 45 5.11 1.94 -11.21
C ALA A 45 3.75 2.46 -11.73
N TYR A 46 2.62 1.95 -11.22
CA TYR A 46 1.28 2.43 -11.53
C TYR A 46 0.88 3.56 -10.55
N GLY A 47 1.66 4.65 -10.58
CA GLY A 47 1.55 5.72 -9.59
C GLY A 47 1.33 7.11 -10.17
N MET A 48 2.05 7.47 -11.22
CA MET A 48 1.98 8.82 -11.79
C MET A 48 0.87 8.90 -12.84
N GLY A 49 0.02 9.91 -12.76
CA GLY A 49 -0.97 10.22 -13.82
C GLY A 49 -2.25 9.39 -13.80
N ILE A 50 -2.50 8.60 -12.75
CA ILE A 50 -3.79 7.94 -12.56
C ILE A 50 -4.72 8.91 -11.83
N ASP A 51 -5.79 9.27 -12.50
CA ASP A 51 -6.87 10.09 -11.95
C ASP A 51 -8.21 9.48 -12.35
N LYS A 52 -8.57 8.38 -11.71
CA LYS A 52 -9.91 7.79 -11.79
C LYS A 52 -10.63 8.13 -10.48
N PRO A 53 -11.71 8.93 -10.50
CA PRO A 53 -12.30 9.45 -9.28
C PRO A 53 -13.03 8.37 -8.46
N ASP A 54 -13.55 7.35 -9.14
CA ASP A 54 -14.48 6.35 -8.64
C ASP A 54 -13.81 5.02 -8.23
N VAL A 55 -12.56 5.06 -7.76
CA VAL A 55 -11.88 3.86 -7.25
C VAL A 55 -12.44 3.48 -5.88
N ARG A 56 -13.05 2.29 -5.78
CA ARG A 56 -13.71 1.80 -4.55
C ARG A 56 -12.80 1.01 -3.61
N TYR A 57 -11.77 0.36 -4.15
CA TYR A 57 -10.87 -0.47 -3.37
C TYR A 57 -9.42 -0.21 -3.78
N VAL A 58 -8.57 -0.01 -2.79
CA VAL A 58 -7.11 -0.12 -2.93
C VAL A 58 -6.65 -1.23 -2.00
N LEU A 59 -6.05 -2.26 -2.59
CA LEU A 59 -5.62 -3.47 -1.87
C LEU A 59 -4.10 -3.58 -1.90
N HIS A 60 -3.47 -3.51 -0.72
CA HIS A 60 -2.05 -3.77 -0.54
C HIS A 60 -1.83 -5.24 -0.23
N ALA A 61 -1.38 -6.00 -1.22
CA ALA A 61 -1.03 -7.41 -1.07
C ALA A 61 0.28 -7.66 -0.30
N SER A 62 1.04 -6.59 -0.02
CA SER A 62 2.26 -6.60 0.78
C SER A 62 2.44 -5.24 1.46
N LEU A 63 3.18 -5.21 2.56
CA LEU A 63 3.52 -3.98 3.28
C LEU A 63 4.15 -2.90 2.36
N ALA A 64 3.79 -1.64 2.58
CA ALA A 64 4.46 -0.50 1.94
C ALA A 64 5.82 -0.23 2.60
N LYS A 65 6.72 0.48 1.89
CA LYS A 65 8.05 0.80 2.46
C LYS A 65 8.02 1.90 3.53
N SER A 66 6.95 2.68 3.58
CA SER A 66 6.79 3.79 4.52
C SER A 66 5.33 4.22 4.63
N ILE A 67 5.02 5.00 5.67
CA ILE A 67 3.70 5.61 5.88
C ILE A 67 3.33 6.54 4.73
N GLU A 68 4.27 7.35 4.22
CA GLU A 68 4.00 8.29 3.12
C GLU A 68 3.68 7.54 1.82
N GLY A 69 4.39 6.45 1.55
CA GLY A 69 4.13 5.59 0.40
C GLY A 69 2.74 4.98 0.48
N TYR A 70 2.40 4.39 1.63
CA TYR A 70 1.07 3.82 1.85
C TYR A 70 -0.03 4.88 1.72
N TYR A 71 0.15 6.05 2.34
CA TYR A 71 -0.81 7.15 2.29
C TYR A 71 -1.08 7.62 0.84
N GLN A 72 -0.02 7.79 0.05
CA GLN A 72 -0.14 8.19 -1.35
C GLN A 72 -0.84 7.12 -2.21
N GLU A 73 -0.54 5.85 -1.97
CA GLU A 73 -1.11 4.71 -2.70
C GLU A 73 -2.58 4.50 -2.34
N ALA A 74 -2.91 4.47 -1.05
CA ALA A 74 -4.26 4.36 -0.51
C ALA A 74 -5.15 5.54 -0.93
N GLY A 75 -4.61 6.76 -0.95
CA GLY A 75 -5.31 7.99 -1.34
C GLY A 75 -5.76 8.08 -2.81
N ARG A 76 -5.57 7.00 -3.60
CA ARG A 76 -6.20 6.86 -4.93
C ARG A 76 -7.67 6.45 -4.83
N ALA A 77 -8.08 5.86 -3.72
CA ALA A 77 -9.45 5.47 -3.47
C ALA A 77 -10.33 6.71 -3.20
N GLY A 78 -11.59 6.70 -3.65
CA GLY A 78 -12.61 7.63 -3.14
C GLY A 78 -12.42 9.10 -3.49
N ARG A 79 -11.76 9.44 -4.61
CA ARG A 79 -11.55 10.84 -5.01
C ARG A 79 -12.84 11.57 -5.40
N ASP A 80 -13.88 10.84 -5.73
CA ASP A 80 -15.25 11.33 -5.87
C ASP A 80 -15.95 11.67 -4.54
N GLY A 81 -15.30 11.41 -3.39
CA GLY A 81 -15.85 11.65 -2.06
C GLY A 81 -16.81 10.56 -1.57
N ASN A 82 -17.11 9.55 -2.39
CA ASN A 82 -17.93 8.42 -1.99
C ASN A 82 -17.13 7.42 -1.14
N GLU A 83 -17.84 6.52 -0.48
CA GLU A 83 -17.20 5.48 0.34
C GLU A 83 -16.25 4.62 -0.50
N ALA A 84 -15.06 4.38 0.08
CA ALA A 84 -14.03 3.55 -0.50
C ALA A 84 -13.22 2.89 0.61
N HIS A 85 -12.58 1.78 0.29
CA HIS A 85 -11.84 0.96 1.25
C HIS A 85 -10.37 0.84 0.86
N CYS A 86 -9.51 1.02 1.85
CA CYS A 86 -8.09 0.74 1.76
C CYS A 86 -7.78 -0.43 2.68
N VAL A 87 -7.30 -1.55 2.12
CA VAL A 87 -7.06 -2.79 2.85
C VAL A 87 -5.61 -3.18 2.67
N LEU A 88 -4.91 -3.40 3.78
CA LEU A 88 -3.53 -3.85 3.79
C LEU A 88 -3.43 -5.24 4.40
N PHE A 89 -2.95 -6.20 3.61
CA PHE A 89 -2.62 -7.55 4.07
C PHE A 89 -1.19 -7.53 4.58
N PHE A 90 -1.03 -7.70 5.90
CA PHE A 90 0.27 -7.63 6.57
C PHE A 90 0.74 -9.02 7.00
N LYS A 91 2.01 -9.32 6.71
CA LYS A 91 2.76 -10.40 7.36
C LYS A 91 4.06 -9.85 7.89
N GLU A 92 4.49 -10.29 9.08
CA GLU A 92 5.78 -9.87 9.65
C GLU A 92 6.97 -10.17 8.73
N SER A 93 6.89 -11.26 7.96
CA SER A 93 7.91 -11.65 6.98
C SER A 93 8.05 -10.65 5.81
N ASP A 94 7.07 -9.77 5.58
CA ASP A 94 7.17 -8.69 4.59
C ASP A 94 8.27 -7.71 4.97
N VAL A 95 8.47 -7.45 6.27
CA VAL A 95 9.51 -6.55 6.77
C VAL A 95 10.90 -7.04 6.36
N GLY A 96 11.19 -8.33 6.54
CA GLY A 96 12.46 -8.92 6.13
C GLY A 96 12.67 -8.87 4.62
N SER A 97 11.61 -9.08 3.84
CA SER A 97 11.67 -8.97 2.38
C SER A 97 11.93 -7.55 1.91
N LEU A 98 11.30 -6.55 2.53
CA LEU A 98 11.51 -5.15 2.23
C LEU A 98 12.88 -4.64 2.69
N LYS A 99 13.42 -5.10 3.83
CA LYS A 99 14.80 -4.80 4.26
C LYS A 99 15.81 -5.22 3.19
N ARG A 100 15.68 -6.43 2.63
CA ARG A 100 16.52 -6.90 1.50
C ARG A 100 16.36 -6.04 0.24
N ILE A 101 15.13 -5.61 -0.07
CA ILE A 101 14.87 -4.72 -1.21
C ILE A 101 15.52 -3.34 -0.99
N ILE A 102 15.46 -2.82 0.23
CA ILE A 102 16.05 -1.52 0.61
C ILE A 102 17.57 -1.59 0.50
N GLU A 103 18.22 -2.62 1.04
CA GLU A 103 19.66 -2.85 0.91
C GLU A 103 20.09 -3.01 -0.56
N GLY A 104 19.20 -3.60 -1.37
CA GLY A 104 19.40 -3.83 -2.79
C GLY A 104 20.42 -4.94 -3.08
N PRO A 105 20.75 -5.17 -4.36
CA PRO A 105 21.73 -6.17 -4.75
C PRO A 105 23.14 -5.73 -4.27
N GLY A 106 23.54 -6.19 -3.09
CA GLY A 106 24.76 -5.76 -2.42
C GLY A 106 25.98 -5.86 -3.34
N GLY A 107 26.60 -4.73 -3.68
CA GLY A 107 27.73 -4.64 -4.62
C GLY A 107 28.56 -3.38 -4.43
N GLY A 108 29.83 -3.40 -4.81
CA GLY A 108 30.80 -2.31 -4.59
C GLY A 108 30.45 -0.97 -5.26
N ARG A 109 31.40 -0.34 -5.96
CA ARG A 109 31.25 1.03 -6.50
C ARG A 109 30.22 1.19 -7.65
N GLY A 110 29.40 0.18 -7.94
CA GLY A 110 28.53 0.12 -9.11
C GLY A 110 29.32 -0.13 -10.40
N GLY A 111 28.64 -0.55 -11.47
CA GLY A 111 29.29 -0.77 -12.77
C GLY A 111 28.63 -1.86 -13.61
N TYR A 112 29.15 -2.08 -14.81
CA TYR A 112 28.66 -3.13 -15.71
C TYR A 112 29.31 -4.46 -15.35
N GLY A 113 28.48 -5.47 -15.04
CA GLY A 113 28.97 -6.84 -14.81
C GLY A 113 29.30 -7.56 -16.13
N ARG A 114 29.85 -8.79 -16.05
CA ARG A 114 30.19 -9.62 -17.23
C ARG A 114 29.02 -9.85 -18.21
N GLY A 115 27.77 -9.65 -17.79
CA GLY A 115 26.56 -9.79 -18.61
C GLY A 115 25.98 -8.49 -19.16
N GLY A 116 26.74 -7.38 -19.19
CA GLY A 116 26.30 -6.10 -19.76
C GLY A 116 25.18 -5.39 -18.97
N ARG A 117 24.66 -5.99 -17.90
CA ARG A 117 23.69 -5.36 -17.01
C ARG A 117 24.37 -4.39 -16.06
N PHE A 118 23.87 -3.17 -16.03
CA PHE A 118 24.29 -2.17 -15.05
C PHE A 118 23.92 -2.63 -13.64
N ARG A 119 24.90 -2.67 -12.74
CA ARG A 119 24.72 -2.92 -11.32
C ARG A 119 24.81 -1.58 -10.59
N PRO A 120 23.77 -1.18 -9.84
CA PRO A 120 23.82 0.04 -9.06
C PRO A 120 24.89 -0.06 -7.96
N PRO A 121 25.50 1.05 -7.56
CA PRO A 121 26.40 1.10 -6.42
C PRO A 121 25.65 0.76 -5.12
N ARG A 122 26.39 0.28 -4.11
CA ARG A 122 25.88 0.15 -2.74
C ARG A 122 25.27 1.47 -2.27
N LYS A 123 24.05 1.39 -1.72
CA LYS A 123 23.46 2.54 -1.02
C LYS A 123 24.32 2.90 0.19
N LYS A 124 24.39 4.22 0.48
CA LYS A 124 25.07 4.73 1.68
C LYS A 124 24.35 4.23 2.93
N ARG A 125 25.10 3.92 3.99
CA ARG A 125 24.56 3.38 5.24
C ARG A 125 23.46 4.26 5.82
N ASP A 126 23.68 5.56 5.91
CA ASP A 126 22.67 6.51 6.44
C ASP A 126 21.37 6.53 5.62
N THR A 127 21.43 6.20 4.32
CA THR A 127 20.22 6.13 3.49
C THR A 127 19.43 4.87 3.82
N ILE A 128 20.12 3.74 3.98
CA ILE A 128 19.51 2.47 4.40
C ILE A 128 18.89 2.63 5.79
N GLU A 129 19.61 3.24 6.73
CA GLU A 129 19.12 3.49 8.10
C GLU A 129 17.84 4.32 8.10
N ARG A 130 17.78 5.40 7.30
CA ARG A 130 16.55 6.20 7.15
C ARG A 130 15.40 5.42 6.51
N GLU A 131 15.66 4.62 5.47
CA GLU A 131 14.63 3.78 4.85
C GLU A 131 14.14 2.68 5.80
N PHE A 132 15.01 2.13 6.66
CA PHE A 132 14.63 1.16 7.68
C PHE A 132 13.77 1.77 8.77
N ALA A 133 14.10 2.98 9.26
CA ALA A 133 13.27 3.67 10.24
C ALA A 133 11.83 3.88 9.73
N LYS A 134 11.69 4.28 8.46
CA LYS A 134 10.38 4.42 7.80
C LYS A 134 9.62 3.09 7.67
N LEU A 135 10.32 2.02 7.34
CA LEU A 135 9.73 0.69 7.25
C LEU A 135 9.28 0.18 8.62
N GLU A 136 10.05 0.44 9.66
CA GLU A 136 9.72 0.07 11.04
C GLU A 136 8.50 0.84 11.55
N GLU A 137 8.40 2.12 11.23
CA GLU A 137 7.18 2.90 11.48
C GLU A 137 5.96 2.33 10.74
N MET A 138 6.11 1.95 9.47
CA MET A 138 5.02 1.32 8.70
C MET A 138 4.61 -0.05 9.27
N ALA A 139 5.56 -0.85 9.73
CA ALA A 139 5.26 -2.10 10.42
C ALA A 139 4.54 -1.84 11.75
N HIS A 140 4.98 -0.83 12.51
CA HIS A 140 4.33 -0.41 13.74
C HIS A 140 2.88 0.02 13.48
N TYR A 141 2.63 0.79 12.41
CA TYR A 141 1.28 1.16 11.99
C TYR A 141 0.39 -0.07 11.82
N CYS A 142 0.87 -1.18 11.28
CA CYS A 142 0.08 -2.41 11.13
C CYS A 142 -0.20 -3.11 12.45
N MET A 143 0.77 -3.12 13.37
CA MET A 143 0.72 -3.88 14.63
C MET A 143 0.01 -3.15 15.78
N GLN A 144 -0.01 -1.82 15.79
CA GLN A 144 -0.63 -1.06 16.88
C GLN A 144 -2.16 -1.01 16.79
N GLY A 145 -2.77 -0.88 17.96
CA GLY A 145 -4.23 -0.76 18.15
C GLY A 145 -4.78 0.67 18.04
N GLU A 146 -3.96 1.68 17.76
CA GLU A 146 -4.42 3.07 17.68
C GLU A 146 -5.28 3.35 16.44
N CYS A 147 -6.13 4.37 16.49
CA CYS A 147 -6.89 4.84 15.33
C CYS A 147 -5.96 5.05 14.11
N ARG A 148 -6.22 4.33 13.01
CA ARG A 148 -5.36 4.39 11.81
C ARG A 148 -5.20 5.81 11.26
N ARG A 149 -6.25 6.64 11.31
CA ARG A 149 -6.22 8.04 10.85
C ARG A 149 -5.41 8.96 11.77
N LYS A 150 -5.39 8.67 13.08
CA LYS A 150 -4.56 9.40 14.05
C LYS A 150 -3.08 9.23 13.72
N VAL A 151 -2.66 8.02 13.35
CA VAL A 151 -1.26 7.74 12.98
C VAL A 151 -0.83 8.62 11.81
N PHE A 152 -1.67 8.74 10.76
CA PHE A 152 -1.37 9.63 9.64
C PHE A 152 -1.27 11.10 10.06
N ALA A 153 -2.26 11.60 10.80
CA ALA A 153 -2.25 12.99 11.25
C ALA A 153 -0.99 13.30 12.07
N HIS A 154 -0.63 12.42 13.01
CA HIS A 154 0.60 12.57 13.81
C HIS A 154 1.87 12.53 12.95
N HIS A 155 1.96 11.59 12.00
CA HIS A 155 3.09 11.47 11.08
C HIS A 155 3.31 12.75 10.25
N PHE A 156 2.23 13.41 9.81
CA PHE A 156 2.30 14.66 9.06
C PHE A 156 2.31 15.93 9.93
N GLY A 157 2.38 15.79 11.26
CA GLY A 157 2.42 16.93 12.19
C GLY A 157 1.09 17.67 12.32
N GLU A 158 -0.02 17.03 11.97
CA GLU A 158 -1.36 17.58 12.05
C GLU A 158 -2.02 17.27 13.40
N SER A 159 -2.85 18.22 13.88
CA SER A 159 -3.70 17.97 15.04
C SER A 159 -4.87 17.04 14.67
N TYR A 160 -5.23 16.12 15.57
CA TYR A 160 -6.26 15.11 15.28
C TYR A 160 -7.27 14.96 16.42
N ARG A 161 -8.55 14.88 16.05
CA ARG A 161 -9.66 14.57 16.97
C ARG A 161 -10.23 13.20 16.62
N TYR A 162 -10.35 12.31 17.59
CA TYR A 162 -10.88 10.95 17.38
C TYR A 162 -12.27 10.91 16.72
N SER A 163 -13.11 11.91 16.98
CA SER A 163 -14.44 12.05 16.34
C SER A 163 -14.39 12.14 14.82
N LEU A 164 -13.28 12.61 14.23
CA LEU A 164 -13.08 12.68 12.77
C LEU A 164 -12.90 11.29 12.12
N CYS A 165 -12.56 10.26 12.91
CA CYS A 165 -12.56 8.89 12.41
C CYS A 165 -13.97 8.41 12.09
N ASN A 166 -14.93 8.75 12.95
CA ASN A 166 -16.32 8.29 12.89
C ASN A 166 -16.43 6.76 12.71
N ARG A 167 -15.64 5.98 13.46
CA ARG A 167 -15.55 4.51 13.38
C ARG A 167 -15.31 3.96 11.95
N LYS A 168 -14.59 4.69 11.09
CA LYS A 168 -14.29 4.27 9.71
C LYS A 168 -12.93 3.56 9.55
N CYS A 169 -12.22 3.22 10.62
CA CYS A 169 -11.05 2.32 10.57
C CYS A 169 -11.28 1.08 11.44
N ASP A 170 -10.59 -0.01 11.12
CA ASP A 170 -10.69 -1.30 11.78
C ASP A 170 -10.49 -1.22 13.31
N ASN A 171 -9.46 -0.50 13.77
CA ASN A 171 -9.18 -0.36 15.20
C ASN A 171 -10.31 0.35 15.96
N CYS A 172 -10.81 1.48 15.46
CA CYS A 172 -11.95 2.19 16.09
C CYS A 172 -13.29 1.44 15.96
N ARG A 173 -13.41 0.48 15.04
CA ARG A 173 -14.60 -0.35 14.95
C ARG A 173 -14.61 -1.38 16.08
N ARG A 174 -13.47 -2.06 16.30
CA ARG A 174 -13.29 -3.07 17.36
C ARG A 174 -13.52 -2.52 18.77
N GLU A 175 -12.99 -1.33 19.08
CA GLU A 175 -13.14 -0.73 20.42
C GLU A 175 -14.61 -0.51 20.84
N GLY A 176 -15.50 -0.21 19.90
CA GLY A 176 -16.92 -0.06 20.21
C GLY A 176 -17.68 -1.39 20.26
N GLU A 177 -17.18 -2.45 19.60
CA GLU A 177 -17.76 -3.80 19.71
C GLU A 177 -17.53 -4.36 21.13
N THR A 178 -16.34 -4.16 21.70
CA THR A 178 -16.04 -4.55 23.09
C THR A 178 -16.90 -3.84 24.14
N GLN A 179 -17.22 -2.56 23.93
CA GLN A 179 -18.08 -1.80 24.85
C GLN A 179 -19.56 -2.19 24.74
N GLU A 180 -20.04 -2.55 23.55
CA GLU A 180 -21.40 -3.02 23.34
C GLU A 180 -21.63 -4.42 23.96
N GLU A 181 -20.64 -5.31 23.87
CA GLU A 181 -20.67 -6.64 24.51
C GLU A 181 -20.64 -6.56 26.05
N GLU A 182 -19.77 -5.72 26.62
CA GLU A 182 -19.71 -5.49 28.08
C GLU A 182 -21.01 -4.88 28.64
N ASN A 183 -21.63 -3.96 27.90
CA ASN A 183 -22.93 -3.39 28.27
C ASN A 183 -24.07 -4.41 28.13
N SER A 184 -23.98 -5.33 27.18
CA SER A 184 -25.00 -6.37 26.98
C SER A 184 -24.92 -7.47 28.06
N LEU A 185 -23.70 -7.80 28.51
CA LEU A 185 -23.46 -8.76 29.59
C LEU A 185 -23.73 -8.19 30.99
N SER A 186 -23.64 -6.87 31.18
CA SER A 186 -24.00 -6.21 32.46
C SER A 186 -25.51 -5.94 32.61
N LEU A 187 -26.29 -6.21 31.55
CA LEU A 187 -27.76 -6.18 31.56
C LEU A 187 -28.41 -7.58 31.72
N LEU A 188 -27.60 -8.63 31.91
CA LEU A 188 -28.01 -10.00 32.27
C LEU A 188 -27.65 -10.29 33.73
#